data_AF-A0A1I3GEE7-F1
#
_entry.id   AF-A0A1I3GEE7-F1
#
_cell.length_a   1.000
_cell.length_b   1.000
_cell.length_c   1.000
_cell.angle_alpha   90.00
_cell.angle_beta   90.00
_cell.angle_gamma   90.00
#
_symmetry.space_group_name_H-M   'P 1'
#
loop_
_entity.id
_entity.type
_entity.pdbx_description
1 polymer ?
#
loop_
_entity_poly.entity_id
_entity_poly.type
_entity_poly.pdbx_seq_one_letter_code
_entity_poly.pdbx_strand_id
1 'polypeptide(L)'
;MKTLNYAFIALLLIMSSCRTSNDTLPNQKFNYDAYNAKNALFTTLNKVNLKKNVAKTTNLNEYENALATINDEFGTNVSKTEFDEYIINNPTSTIDDFVQSGYISQDEYNIVDSFFTDLETYNFDEAKTRLETRILDKNYSNSEFQKYNFLVNQLMITNDYYVSHGVDIFAKAGTNKNISKRISASCAVSIAANAISTYGLMSCFVPGPNCWVALAGKGLSLASIFLSC
;
A
#
# COMPACT_ATOMS: atom_id res chain seq x y z
N MET A 1 -17.70 2.44 54.10
CA MET A 1 -16.33 3.00 53.95
C MET A 1 -15.46 1.86 53.43
N LYS A 2 -15.20 1.63 52.13
CA LYS A 2 -14.81 2.47 50.97
C LYS A 2 -13.45 3.17 51.10
N THR A 3 -12.40 2.38 51.32
CA THR A 3 -11.00 2.79 51.12
C THR A 3 -10.19 1.60 50.60
N LEU A 4 -10.52 1.13 49.39
CA LEU A 4 -9.70 0.14 48.68
C LEU A 4 -9.94 0.27 47.18
N ASN A 5 -9.49 1.37 46.56
CA ASN A 5 -9.45 1.49 45.08
C ASN A 5 -8.59 2.62 44.52
N TYR A 6 -7.98 3.47 45.34
CA TYR A 6 -7.18 4.60 44.83
C TYR A 6 -5.69 4.27 44.60
N ALA A 7 -5.18 3.15 45.11
CA ALA A 7 -3.77 2.78 44.94
C ALA A 7 -3.44 2.17 43.56
N PHE A 8 -4.42 1.58 42.86
CA PHE A 8 -4.18 0.91 41.58
C PHE A 8 -4.19 1.87 40.38
N ILE A 9 -4.89 3.01 40.50
CA ILE A 9 -4.97 4.02 39.42
C ILE A 9 -3.69 4.87 39.35
N ALA A 10 -3.01 5.08 40.49
CA ALA A 10 -1.76 5.83 40.52
C ALA A 10 -0.57 5.07 39.88
N LEU A 11 -0.60 3.73 39.86
CA LEU A 11 0.49 2.93 39.27
C LEU A 11 0.43 2.86 37.74
N LEU A 12 -0.74 3.11 37.13
CA LEU A 12 -0.93 3.10 35.68
C LEU A 12 -0.52 4.42 35.00
N LEU A 13 -0.32 5.50 35.76
CA LEU A 13 0.04 6.83 35.21
C LEU A 13 1.55 7.12 35.20
N ILE A 14 2.40 6.21 35.68
CA ILE A 14 3.86 6.45 35.80
C ILE A 14 4.64 5.87 34.60
N MET A 15 4.00 5.15 33.68
CA MET A 15 4.65 4.62 32.46
C MET A 15 4.61 5.59 31.26
N SER A 16 3.98 6.77 31.35
CA SER A 16 3.97 7.76 30.26
C SER A 16 5.09 8.79 30.38
N SER A 17 6.29 8.36 30.77
CA SER A 17 7.48 9.18 30.54
C SER A 17 7.84 9.05 29.07
N CYS A 18 7.24 9.91 28.23
CA CYS A 18 7.77 10.19 26.89
C CYS A 18 9.21 10.63 27.06
N ARG A 19 10.13 9.70 26.81
CA ARG A 19 11.54 10.01 26.57
C ARG A 19 11.51 10.93 25.35
N THR A 20 11.72 12.23 25.54
CA THR A 20 12.09 13.12 24.45
C THR A 20 13.43 12.62 23.93
N SER A 21 13.37 11.73 22.94
CA SER A 21 14.53 11.48 22.09
C SER A 21 14.89 12.84 21.53
N ASN A 22 16.12 13.27 21.81
CA ASN A 22 16.74 14.29 20.99
C ASN A 22 16.72 13.74 19.56
N ASP A 23 15.77 14.19 18.75
CA ASP A 23 15.64 13.82 17.36
C ASP A 23 16.79 14.44 16.57
N THR A 24 17.98 13.85 16.71
CA THR A 24 18.85 13.74 15.54
C THR A 24 18.03 13.02 14.50
N LEU A 25 17.69 13.71 13.41
CA LEU A 25 16.96 13.16 12.29
C LEU A 25 17.51 11.76 11.99
N PRO A 26 16.72 10.70 12.15
CA PRO A 26 17.22 9.36 11.89
C PRO A 26 17.67 9.32 10.44
N ASN A 27 18.86 8.75 10.20
CA ASN A 27 19.29 8.44 8.83
C ASN A 27 18.38 7.32 8.32
N GLN A 28 17.19 7.72 7.82
CA GLN A 28 16.14 6.84 7.36
C GLN A 28 16.66 6.05 6.17
N LYS A 29 16.32 4.77 6.14
CA LYS A 29 16.66 3.86 5.05
C LYS A 29 15.45 3.02 4.73
N PHE A 30 15.24 2.78 3.44
CA PHE A 30 14.20 1.87 2.99
C PHE A 30 14.47 0.47 3.52
N ASN A 31 13.42 -0.16 4.03
CA ASN A 31 13.39 -1.54 4.48
C ASN A 31 12.56 -2.33 3.45
N TYR A 32 13.15 -3.40 2.90
CA TYR A 32 12.54 -4.23 1.86
C TYR A 32 12.04 -5.60 2.37
N ASP A 33 11.85 -5.77 3.68
CA ASP A 33 11.44 -7.05 4.27
C ASP A 33 10.10 -7.52 3.72
N ALA A 34 9.16 -6.60 3.48
CA ALA A 34 7.87 -6.90 2.86
C ALA A 34 8.05 -7.39 1.42
N TYR A 35 8.84 -6.69 0.61
CA TYR A 35 9.18 -7.12 -0.75
C TYR A 35 9.89 -8.48 -0.77
N ASN A 36 10.81 -8.73 0.15
CA ASN A 36 11.53 -10.00 0.25
C ASN A 36 10.59 -11.18 0.59
N ALA A 37 9.45 -10.90 1.23
CA ALA A 37 8.42 -11.89 1.55
C ALA A 37 7.33 -12.06 0.46
N LYS A 38 7.44 -11.40 -0.70
CA LYS A 38 6.43 -11.40 -1.77
C LYS A 38 6.04 -12.78 -2.32
N ASN A 39 6.94 -13.76 -2.30
CA ASN A 39 6.68 -15.07 -2.90
C ASN A 39 5.55 -15.82 -2.19
N ALA A 40 5.44 -15.67 -0.86
CA ALA A 40 4.32 -16.19 -0.09
C ALA A 40 3.01 -15.53 -0.57
N LEU A 41 3.03 -14.20 -0.76
CA LEU A 41 1.87 -13.47 -1.26
C LEU A 41 1.44 -13.91 -2.65
N PHE A 42 2.38 -14.08 -3.58
CA PHE A 42 2.04 -14.51 -4.95
C PHE A 42 1.36 -15.88 -4.93
N THR A 43 1.84 -16.78 -4.08
CA THR A 43 1.20 -18.09 -3.87
C THR A 43 -0.23 -17.92 -3.37
N THR A 44 -0.47 -17.04 -2.40
CA THR A 44 -1.80 -16.74 -1.87
C THR A 44 -2.71 -16.10 -2.92
N LEU A 45 -2.26 -15.09 -3.66
CA LEU A 45 -3.05 -14.41 -4.68
C LEU A 45 -3.44 -15.36 -5.82
N ASN A 46 -2.57 -16.31 -6.18
CA ASN A 46 -2.88 -17.34 -7.15
C ASN A 46 -3.99 -18.31 -6.66
N LYS A 47 -4.10 -18.56 -5.34
CA LYS A 47 -5.20 -19.35 -4.75
C LYS A 47 -6.54 -18.62 -4.83
N VAL A 48 -6.52 -17.31 -4.62
CA VAL A 48 -7.73 -16.45 -4.60
C VAL A 48 -8.40 -16.37 -5.98
N ASN A 49 -7.66 -16.65 -7.06
CA ASN A 49 -8.17 -16.65 -8.44
C ASN A 49 -8.88 -15.34 -8.77
N LEU A 50 -8.10 -14.25 -8.81
CA LEU A 50 -8.53 -12.88 -9.14
C LEU A 50 -9.08 -12.81 -10.58
N LYS A 51 -10.28 -13.33 -10.81
CA LYS A 51 -10.95 -13.28 -12.12
C LYS A 51 -11.47 -11.88 -12.37
N LYS A 52 -11.40 -11.45 -13.63
CA LYS A 52 -11.96 -10.17 -14.09
C LYS A 52 -13.38 -10.36 -14.61
N ASN A 53 -14.20 -9.33 -14.40
CA ASN A 53 -15.52 -9.11 -15.01
C ASN A 53 -16.64 -10.05 -14.56
N VAL A 54 -17.07 -9.88 -13.31
CA VAL A 54 -18.35 -10.40 -12.82
C VAL A 54 -19.20 -9.23 -12.28
N ALA A 55 -20.48 -9.46 -11.97
CA ALA A 55 -21.37 -8.43 -11.43
C ALA A 55 -20.79 -7.79 -10.16
N LYS A 56 -21.10 -6.50 -9.89
CA LYS A 56 -20.56 -5.72 -8.76
C LYS A 56 -20.69 -6.43 -7.39
N THR A 57 -21.82 -7.08 -7.14
CA THR A 57 -22.05 -7.86 -5.91
C THR A 57 -21.12 -9.06 -5.80
N THR A 58 -20.82 -9.72 -6.91
CA THR A 58 -19.84 -10.81 -6.97
C THR A 58 -18.43 -10.29 -6.72
N ASN A 59 -18.06 -9.16 -7.32
CA ASN A 59 -16.75 -8.54 -7.11
C ASN A 59 -16.51 -8.16 -5.64
N LEU A 60 -17.52 -7.66 -4.92
CA LEU A 60 -17.41 -7.36 -3.49
C LEU A 60 -17.15 -8.63 -2.66
N ASN A 61 -17.92 -9.69 -2.91
CA ASN A 61 -17.72 -10.97 -2.23
C ASN A 61 -16.34 -11.57 -2.54
N GLU A 62 -15.88 -11.48 -3.79
CA GLU A 62 -14.54 -11.92 -4.20
C GLU A 62 -13.44 -11.15 -3.48
N TYR A 63 -13.60 -9.84 -3.33
CA TYR A 63 -12.65 -9.01 -2.60
C TYR A 63 -12.62 -9.33 -1.10
N GLU A 64 -13.78 -9.50 -0.46
CA GLU A 64 -13.85 -9.88 0.95
C GLU A 64 -13.29 -11.29 1.19
N ASN A 65 -13.53 -12.22 0.26
CA ASN A 65 -12.89 -13.55 0.28
C ASN A 65 -11.37 -13.48 0.10
N ALA A 66 -10.88 -12.58 -0.76
CA ALA A 66 -9.45 -12.34 -0.93
C ALA A 66 -8.82 -11.86 0.38
N LEU A 67 -9.45 -10.89 1.05
CA LEU A 67 -8.99 -10.38 2.34
C LEU A 67 -8.98 -11.46 3.42
N ALA A 68 -10.03 -12.30 3.49
CA ALA A 68 -10.09 -13.42 4.41
C ALA A 68 -8.95 -14.42 4.16
N THR A 69 -8.73 -14.81 2.91
CA THR A 69 -7.65 -15.75 2.53
C THR A 69 -6.26 -15.19 2.87
N ILE A 70 -6.05 -13.89 2.62
CA ILE A 70 -4.80 -13.20 2.98
C ILE A 70 -4.62 -13.21 4.51
N ASN A 71 -5.66 -12.88 5.26
CA ASN A 71 -5.60 -12.86 6.73
C ASN A 71 -5.30 -14.23 7.31
N ASP A 72 -5.92 -15.29 6.78
CA ASP A 72 -5.71 -16.66 7.21
C ASP A 72 -4.25 -17.10 6.95
N GLU A 73 -3.70 -16.78 5.78
CA GLU A 73 -2.32 -17.19 5.43
C GLU A 73 -1.25 -16.42 6.22
N PHE A 74 -1.47 -15.14 6.49
CA PHE A 74 -0.47 -14.26 7.11
C PHE A 74 -0.69 -14.04 8.62
N GLY A 75 -1.78 -14.55 9.18
CA GLY A 75 -2.16 -14.32 10.58
C GLY A 75 -2.48 -12.85 10.87
N THR A 76 -3.07 -12.15 9.90
CA THR A 76 -3.37 -10.71 9.98
C THR A 76 -4.86 -10.45 10.14
N ASN A 77 -5.22 -9.17 10.31
CA ASN A 77 -6.62 -8.74 10.37
C ASN A 77 -6.84 -7.51 9.48
N VAL A 78 -6.35 -7.58 8.24
CA VAL A 78 -6.55 -6.55 7.23
C VAL A 78 -8.01 -6.56 6.83
N SER A 79 -8.66 -5.39 6.94
CA SER A 79 -10.04 -5.21 6.55
C SER A 79 -10.18 -4.23 5.39
N LYS A 80 -11.37 -4.22 4.82
CA LYS A 80 -11.85 -3.13 3.97
C LYS A 80 -11.81 -1.82 4.76
N THR A 81 -11.39 -0.77 4.09
CA THR A 81 -11.29 0.62 4.57
C THR A 81 -12.22 1.49 3.76
N GLU A 82 -12.46 2.71 4.25
CA GLU A 82 -13.25 3.72 3.54
C GLU A 82 -12.68 4.01 2.14
N PHE A 83 -11.35 4.05 2.00
CA PHE A 83 -10.71 4.22 0.70
C PHE A 83 -11.01 3.06 -0.26
N ASP A 84 -11.01 1.81 0.22
CA ASP A 84 -11.37 0.67 -0.64
C ASP A 84 -12.83 0.77 -1.08
N GLU A 85 -13.74 1.12 -0.17
CA GLU A 85 -15.16 1.31 -0.49
C GLU A 85 -15.37 2.43 -1.51
N TYR A 86 -14.60 3.52 -1.41
CA TYR A 86 -14.61 4.58 -2.41
C TYR A 86 -14.18 4.07 -3.78
N ILE A 87 -13.07 3.34 -3.89
CA ILE A 87 -12.58 2.76 -5.15
C ILE A 87 -13.58 1.77 -5.74
N ILE A 88 -14.17 0.91 -4.90
CA ILE A 88 -15.19 -0.06 -5.29
C ILE A 88 -16.42 0.61 -5.91
N ASN A 89 -16.81 1.76 -5.36
CA ASN A 89 -17.96 2.53 -5.83
C ASN A 89 -17.63 3.45 -7.00
N ASN A 90 -16.35 3.83 -7.17
CA ASN A 90 -15.87 4.75 -8.18
C ASN A 90 -14.62 4.20 -8.89
N PRO A 91 -14.73 3.07 -9.63
CA PRO A 91 -13.57 2.39 -10.23
C PRO A 91 -12.89 3.20 -11.35
N THR A 92 -13.53 4.28 -11.80
CA THR A 92 -12.99 5.21 -12.80
C THR A 92 -12.44 6.50 -12.19
N SER A 93 -12.35 6.59 -10.86
CA SER A 93 -11.78 7.76 -10.19
C SER A 93 -10.33 8.00 -10.61
N THR A 94 -10.01 9.28 -10.67
CA THR A 94 -8.68 9.81 -10.93
C THR A 94 -7.99 10.14 -9.62
N ILE A 95 -6.69 10.42 -9.69
CA ILE A 95 -5.92 10.85 -8.53
C ILE A 95 -6.39 12.20 -7.98
N ASP A 96 -6.87 13.09 -8.85
CA ASP A 96 -7.43 14.38 -8.47
C ASP A 96 -8.66 14.18 -7.59
N ASP A 97 -9.47 13.15 -7.88
CA ASP A 97 -10.62 12.78 -7.06
C ASP A 97 -10.18 12.30 -5.66
N PHE A 98 -9.03 11.60 -5.56
CA PHE A 98 -8.48 11.15 -4.28
C PHE A 98 -7.95 12.31 -3.44
N VAL A 99 -7.32 13.31 -4.08
CA VAL A 99 -6.88 14.54 -3.43
C VAL A 99 -8.09 15.35 -2.95
N GLN A 100 -9.09 15.56 -3.80
CA GLN A 100 -10.30 16.31 -3.47
C GLN A 100 -11.10 15.66 -2.34
N SER A 101 -11.12 14.33 -2.30
CA SER A 101 -11.79 13.55 -1.25
C SER A 101 -10.95 13.46 0.04
N GLY A 102 -9.73 13.99 0.07
CA GLY A 102 -8.86 14.01 1.25
C GLY A 102 -8.21 12.66 1.60
N TYR A 103 -8.27 11.67 0.71
CA TYR A 103 -7.62 10.37 0.93
C TYR A 103 -6.10 10.44 0.81
N ILE A 104 -5.61 11.38 0.02
CA ILE A 104 -4.20 11.73 -0.09
C ILE A 104 -4.06 13.25 -0.06
N SER A 105 -2.96 13.73 0.49
CA SER A 105 -2.56 15.14 0.46
C SER A 105 -1.98 15.53 -0.90
N GLN A 106 -1.87 16.84 -1.14
CA GLN A 106 -1.21 17.37 -2.34
C GLN A 106 0.27 16.95 -2.42
N ASP A 107 0.96 16.86 -1.28
CA ASP A 107 2.35 16.41 -1.24
C ASP A 107 2.49 14.92 -1.61
N GLU A 108 1.58 14.08 -1.12
CA GLU A 108 1.51 12.67 -1.50
C GLU A 108 1.18 12.50 -3.00
N TYR A 109 0.25 13.30 -3.54
CA TYR A 109 0.01 13.38 -4.98
C TYR A 109 1.29 13.72 -5.75
N ASN A 110 2.00 14.79 -5.35
CA ASN A 110 3.19 15.25 -6.07
C ASN A 110 4.28 14.16 -6.11
N ILE A 111 4.42 13.38 -5.03
CA ILE A 111 5.36 12.25 -4.98
C ILE A 111 4.98 11.16 -5.99
N VAL A 112 3.71 10.76 -5.99
CA VAL A 112 3.17 9.72 -6.87
C VAL A 112 3.22 10.15 -8.33
N ASP A 113 2.75 11.36 -8.65
CA ASP A 113 2.75 11.93 -10.00
C ASP A 113 4.16 12.03 -10.58
N SER A 114 5.12 12.52 -9.79
CA SER A 114 6.51 12.60 -10.23
C SER A 114 7.14 11.21 -10.44
N PHE A 115 6.73 10.16 -9.71
CA PHE A 115 7.16 8.79 -10.00
C PHE A 115 6.60 8.29 -11.34
N PHE A 116 5.34 8.56 -11.64
CA PHE A 116 4.76 8.22 -12.95
C PHE A 116 5.40 9.01 -14.10
N THR A 117 5.74 10.28 -13.86
CA THR A 117 6.54 11.09 -14.80
C THR A 117 7.93 10.47 -15.03
N ASP A 118 8.60 10.00 -13.97
CA ASP A 118 9.88 9.31 -14.09
C ASP A 118 9.75 8.04 -14.97
N LEU A 119 8.66 7.28 -14.85
CA LEU A 119 8.40 6.09 -15.68
C LEU A 119 8.19 6.39 -17.17
N GLU A 120 7.88 7.62 -17.55
CA GLU A 120 7.85 8.00 -18.97
C GLU A 120 9.25 8.05 -19.58
N THR A 121 10.26 8.36 -18.75
CA THR A 121 11.64 8.60 -19.19
C THR A 121 12.58 7.45 -18.86
N TYR A 122 12.40 6.82 -17.71
CA TYR A 122 13.31 5.84 -17.11
C TYR A 122 12.65 4.46 -17.01
N ASN A 123 13.45 3.42 -16.77
CA ASN A 123 12.89 2.12 -16.41
C ASN A 123 12.43 2.11 -14.94
N PHE A 124 11.73 1.04 -14.52
CA PHE A 124 11.18 0.94 -13.16
C PHE A 124 12.24 1.09 -12.06
N ASP A 125 13.41 0.47 -12.19
CA ASP A 125 14.46 0.53 -11.16
C ASP A 125 15.07 1.93 -11.02
N GLU A 126 15.27 2.63 -12.14
CA GLU A 126 15.73 4.02 -12.16
C GLU A 126 14.67 4.97 -11.59
N ALA A 127 13.40 4.81 -11.97
CA ALA A 127 12.29 5.61 -11.43
C ALA A 127 12.10 5.38 -9.93
N LYS A 128 12.23 4.13 -9.47
CA LYS A 128 12.22 3.75 -8.05
C LYS A 128 13.35 4.44 -7.29
N THR A 129 14.58 4.39 -7.80
CA THR A 129 15.74 5.04 -7.18
C THR A 129 15.53 6.55 -7.02
N ARG A 130 14.92 7.19 -8.03
CA ARG A 130 14.56 8.62 -7.99
C ARG A 130 13.47 8.93 -6.98
N LEU A 131 12.44 8.08 -6.90
CA LEU A 131 11.39 8.17 -5.89
C LEU A 131 11.98 8.06 -4.47
N GLU A 132 12.79 7.05 -4.21
CA GLU A 132 13.46 6.84 -2.92
C GLU A 132 14.32 8.05 -2.52
N THR A 133 15.09 8.59 -3.46
CA THR A 133 15.90 9.80 -3.24
C THR A 133 15.02 11.00 -2.86
N ARG A 134 13.92 11.24 -3.61
CA ARG A 134 12.97 12.33 -3.32
C ARG A 134 12.36 12.21 -1.92
N ILE A 135 12.01 10.98 -1.49
CA ILE A 135 11.44 10.73 -0.16
C ILE A 135 12.48 11.01 0.94
N LEU A 136 13.73 10.57 0.75
CA LEU A 136 14.80 10.80 1.73
C LEU A 136 15.16 12.28 1.85
N ASP A 137 15.19 13.01 0.74
CA ASP A 137 15.48 14.46 0.71
C ASP A 137 14.43 15.29 1.45
N LYS A 138 13.19 14.80 1.53
CA LYS A 138 12.11 15.45 2.28
C LYS A 138 12.27 15.33 3.80
N ASN A 139 13.11 14.40 4.26
CA ASN A 139 13.45 14.26 5.68
C ASN A 139 12.21 14.17 6.58
N TYR A 140 11.31 13.26 6.21
CA TYR A 140 10.02 13.04 6.86
C TYR A 140 10.17 12.55 8.31
N SER A 141 9.13 12.73 9.12
CA SER A 141 9.05 12.05 10.42
C SER A 141 9.08 10.53 10.23
N ASN A 142 9.45 9.75 11.25
CA ASN A 142 9.48 8.28 11.10
C ASN A 142 8.12 7.71 10.68
N SER A 143 7.02 8.20 11.27
CA SER A 143 5.66 7.78 10.89
C SER A 143 5.36 8.07 9.42
N GLU A 144 5.77 9.24 8.94
CA GLU A 144 5.49 9.68 7.58
C GLU A 144 6.38 8.93 6.57
N PHE A 145 7.66 8.72 6.91
CA PHE A 145 8.57 7.90 6.10
C PHE A 145 8.07 6.46 5.92
N GLN A 146 7.48 5.86 6.96
CA GLN A 146 6.97 4.50 6.87
C GLN A 146 5.81 4.35 5.87
N LYS A 147 4.98 5.39 5.65
CA LYS A 147 4.01 5.41 4.54
C LYS A 147 4.70 5.20 3.20
N TYR A 148 5.79 5.92 2.97
CA TYR A 148 6.52 5.86 1.71
C TYR A 148 7.38 4.60 1.58
N ASN A 149 7.90 4.09 2.70
CA ASN A 149 8.53 2.76 2.71
C ASN A 149 7.53 1.70 2.26
N PHE A 150 6.27 1.80 2.70
CA PHE A 150 5.21 0.92 2.22
C PHE A 150 4.94 1.08 0.74
N LEU A 151 4.79 2.32 0.27
CA LEU A 151 4.56 2.64 -1.13
C LEU A 151 5.63 1.98 -2.01
N VAL A 152 6.91 2.13 -1.68
CA VAL A 152 8.00 1.53 -2.45
C VAL A 152 7.90 0.01 -2.46
N ASN A 153 7.69 -0.64 -1.30
CA ASN A 153 7.47 -2.08 -1.25
C ASN A 153 6.26 -2.51 -2.09
N GLN A 154 5.15 -1.77 -2.02
CA GLN A 154 3.94 -2.04 -2.79
C GLN A 154 4.21 -1.99 -4.29
N LEU A 155 4.88 -0.95 -4.76
CA LEU A 155 5.23 -0.77 -6.17
C LEU A 155 6.11 -1.92 -6.65
N MET A 156 7.11 -2.32 -5.86
CA MET A 156 8.00 -3.44 -6.20
C MET A 156 7.26 -4.78 -6.23
N ILE A 157 6.43 -5.07 -5.24
CA ILE A 157 5.61 -6.30 -5.19
C ILE A 157 4.65 -6.33 -6.38
N THR A 158 4.01 -5.21 -6.69
CA THR A 158 3.06 -5.08 -7.79
C THR A 158 3.74 -5.28 -9.14
N ASN A 159 4.89 -4.63 -9.36
CA ASN A 159 5.68 -4.80 -10.58
C ASN A 159 6.02 -6.28 -10.82
N ASP A 160 6.61 -6.93 -9.81
CA ASP A 160 7.03 -8.33 -9.92
C ASP A 160 5.84 -9.27 -10.12
N TYR A 161 4.71 -9.00 -9.46
CA TYR A 161 3.50 -9.80 -9.62
C TYR A 161 3.03 -9.80 -11.08
N TYR A 162 2.84 -8.62 -11.67
CA TYR A 162 2.35 -8.54 -13.04
C TYR A 162 3.39 -9.01 -14.07
N VAL A 163 4.67 -8.70 -13.86
CA VAL A 163 5.75 -9.17 -14.75
C VAL A 163 5.80 -10.70 -14.75
N SER A 164 5.62 -11.35 -13.60
CA SER A 164 5.54 -12.82 -13.52
C SER A 164 4.33 -13.42 -14.26
N HIS A 165 3.30 -12.61 -14.50
CA HIS A 165 2.11 -12.96 -15.30
C HIS A 165 2.20 -12.45 -16.76
N GLY A 166 3.38 -12.00 -17.20
CA GLY A 166 3.62 -11.55 -18.58
C GLY A 166 3.04 -10.17 -18.90
N VAL A 167 2.78 -9.34 -17.88
CA VAL A 167 2.28 -7.97 -18.00
C VAL A 167 3.29 -7.02 -17.38
N ASP A 168 3.89 -6.14 -18.17
CA ASP A 168 4.76 -5.09 -17.64
C ASP A 168 3.96 -3.80 -17.46
N ILE A 169 3.56 -3.54 -16.21
CA ILE A 169 2.66 -2.45 -15.84
C ILE A 169 3.37 -1.10 -15.70
N PHE A 170 4.69 -1.12 -15.51
CA PHE A 170 5.51 0.07 -15.36
C PHE A 170 6.50 0.21 -16.53
N ALA A 171 6.27 -0.53 -17.63
CA ALA A 171 7.08 -0.45 -18.84
C ALA A 171 7.21 0.99 -19.32
N LYS A 172 8.46 1.44 -19.51
CA LYS A 172 8.77 2.77 -20.06
C LYS A 172 7.89 3.09 -21.27
N ALA A 173 7.30 4.29 -21.32
CA ALA A 173 6.58 4.76 -22.50
C ALA A 173 7.46 4.63 -23.78
N GLY A 174 7.02 3.80 -24.74
CA GLY A 174 7.66 3.67 -26.04
C GLY A 174 8.68 2.54 -26.25
N THR A 175 8.99 1.69 -25.25
CA THR A 175 9.95 0.56 -25.44
C THR A 175 9.31 -0.75 -25.91
N ASN A 176 7.98 -0.84 -26.06
CA ASN A 176 7.33 -2.00 -26.65
C ASN A 176 6.08 -1.61 -27.46
N LYS A 177 6.13 -1.82 -28.78
CA LYS A 177 5.02 -1.58 -29.73
C LYS A 177 3.89 -2.62 -29.63
N ASN A 178 4.01 -3.63 -28.78
CA ASN A 178 2.94 -4.57 -28.43
C ASN A 178 2.01 -3.97 -27.37
N ILE A 179 1.43 -2.82 -27.73
CA ILE A 179 0.44 -2.05 -26.97
C ILE A 179 -0.89 -2.81 -27.02
N SER A 180 -1.00 -3.88 -26.25
CA SER A 180 -2.30 -4.53 -25.99
C SER A 180 -2.50 -4.90 -24.52
N LYS A 181 -1.47 -4.72 -23.66
CA LYS A 181 -1.54 -5.07 -22.22
C LYS A 181 -0.81 -4.08 -21.32
N ARG A 182 -0.98 -2.78 -21.53
CA ARG A 182 -0.63 -1.79 -20.49
C ARG A 182 -1.84 -1.63 -19.58
N ILE A 183 -1.63 -1.82 -18.28
CA ILE A 183 -2.60 -1.41 -17.28
C ILE A 183 -2.69 0.12 -17.30
N SER A 184 -3.89 0.69 -17.12
CA SER A 184 -4.10 2.13 -17.17
C SER A 184 -3.31 2.84 -16.07
N ALA A 185 -2.85 4.06 -16.33
CA ALA A 185 -2.23 4.93 -15.31
C ALA A 185 -3.10 5.01 -14.05
N SER A 186 -4.43 4.99 -14.20
CA SER A 186 -5.41 4.96 -13.11
C SER A 186 -5.20 3.81 -12.12
N CYS A 187 -4.84 2.62 -12.59
CA CYS A 187 -4.63 1.48 -11.70
C CYS A 187 -3.37 1.62 -10.86
N ALA A 188 -2.26 1.95 -11.52
CA ALA A 188 -0.98 2.10 -10.86
C ALA A 188 -1.04 3.22 -9.81
N VAL A 189 -1.74 4.29 -10.14
CA VAL A 189 -2.02 5.40 -9.22
C VAL A 189 -2.95 4.99 -8.08
N SER A 190 -3.99 4.21 -8.34
CA SER A 190 -4.89 3.72 -7.28
C SER A 190 -4.18 2.77 -6.32
N ILE A 191 -3.26 1.95 -6.80
CA ILE A 191 -2.40 1.10 -5.95
C ILE A 191 -1.50 1.97 -5.07
N ALA A 192 -0.89 3.01 -5.64
CA ALA A 192 -0.06 3.95 -4.89
C ALA A 192 -0.87 4.70 -3.81
N ALA A 193 -2.06 5.21 -4.18
CA ALA A 193 -2.97 5.87 -3.26
C ALA A 193 -3.47 4.92 -2.16
N ASN A 194 -3.78 3.66 -2.50
CA ASN A 194 -4.16 2.63 -1.51
C ASN A 194 -3.04 2.37 -0.50
N ALA A 195 -1.79 2.30 -0.96
CA ALA A 195 -0.65 2.08 -0.08
C ALA A 195 -0.53 3.22 0.93
N ILE A 196 -0.57 4.47 0.45
CA ILE A 196 -0.44 5.66 1.28
C ILE A 196 -1.61 5.77 2.27
N SER A 197 -2.85 5.62 1.79
CA SER A 197 -4.05 5.76 2.63
C SER A 197 -4.19 4.65 3.67
N THR A 198 -3.77 3.43 3.34
CA THR A 198 -3.93 2.28 4.23
C THR A 198 -2.87 2.23 5.34
N TYR A 199 -1.68 2.81 5.14
CA TYR A 199 -0.67 2.88 6.19
C TYR A 199 -1.18 3.62 7.43
N GLY A 200 -1.90 4.73 7.23
CA GLY A 200 -2.46 5.52 8.33
C GLY A 200 -3.51 4.78 9.18
N LEU A 201 -4.02 3.64 8.70
CA LEU A 201 -5.11 2.88 9.31
C LEU A 201 -4.66 1.57 9.97
N MET A 202 -3.34 1.31 10.03
CA MET A 202 -2.81 0.02 10.46
C MET A 202 -3.19 -0.37 11.89
N SER A 203 -4.08 -1.36 12.02
CA SER A 203 -4.34 -2.14 13.24
C SER A 203 -4.02 -3.63 13.01
N CYS A 204 -2.88 -3.93 12.38
CA CYS A 204 -2.44 -5.31 12.25
C CYS A 204 -2.13 -5.92 13.63
N PHE A 205 -2.72 -7.09 13.90
CA PHE A 205 -2.49 -7.86 15.12
C PHE A 205 -1.03 -8.33 15.28
N VAL A 206 -0.29 -8.48 14.18
CA VAL A 206 1.09 -8.97 14.15
C VAL A 206 2.04 -7.91 13.56
N PRO A 207 2.96 -7.34 14.35
CA PRO A 207 4.02 -6.50 13.80
C PRO A 207 5.03 -7.37 13.03
N GLY A 208 5.43 -6.93 11.83
CA GLY A 208 6.41 -7.63 11.01
C GLY A 208 6.07 -7.63 9.52
N PRO A 209 6.89 -8.28 8.67
CA PRO A 209 6.70 -8.32 7.22
C PRO A 209 5.32 -8.87 6.83
N ASN A 210 4.73 -9.76 7.61
CA ASN A 210 3.41 -10.35 7.33
C ASN A 210 2.29 -9.31 7.21
N CYS A 211 2.26 -8.29 8.07
CA CYS A 211 1.27 -7.22 7.97
C CYS A 211 1.42 -6.42 6.66
N TRP A 212 2.65 -6.03 6.36
CA TRP A 212 2.97 -5.29 5.14
C TRP A 212 2.63 -6.08 3.87
N VAL A 213 2.93 -7.38 3.88
CA VAL A 213 2.62 -8.31 2.80
C VAL A 213 1.11 -8.49 2.64
N ALA A 214 0.37 -8.61 3.74
CA ALA A 214 -1.09 -8.71 3.72
C ALA A 214 -1.74 -7.45 3.14
N LEU A 215 -1.26 -6.27 3.54
CA LEU A 215 -1.71 -5.00 2.98
C LEU A 215 -1.37 -4.88 1.49
N ALA A 216 -0.22 -5.41 1.07
CA ALA A 216 0.13 -5.46 -0.33
C ALA A 216 -0.80 -6.36 -1.14
N GLY A 217 -1.17 -7.50 -0.58
CA GLY A 217 -2.17 -8.41 -1.13
C GLY A 217 -3.55 -7.78 -1.23
N LYS A 218 -3.95 -6.99 -0.23
CA LYS A 218 -5.18 -6.22 -0.25
C LYS A 218 -5.20 -5.23 -1.42
N GLY A 219 -4.14 -4.43 -1.59
CA GLY A 219 -4.03 -3.46 -2.69
C GLY A 219 -4.08 -4.12 -4.07
N LEU A 220 -3.38 -5.24 -4.23
CA LEU A 220 -3.40 -6.04 -5.47
C LEU A 220 -4.78 -6.64 -5.76
N SER A 221 -5.45 -7.16 -4.73
CA SER A 221 -6.80 -7.73 -4.87
C SER A 221 -7.82 -6.66 -5.27
N LEU A 222 -7.74 -5.46 -4.67
CA LEU A 222 -8.57 -4.32 -5.03
C LEU A 222 -8.37 -3.93 -6.50
N ALA A 223 -7.10 -3.79 -6.92
CA ALA A 223 -6.75 -3.43 -8.27
C ALA A 223 -7.22 -4.46 -9.31
N SER A 224 -7.03 -5.75 -9.02
CA SER A 224 -7.42 -6.79 -9.97
C SER A 224 -8.91 -6.96 -10.13
N ILE A 225 -9.67 -6.85 -9.04
CA ILE A 225 -11.12 -7.11 -9.04
C ILE A 225 -11.90 -5.90 -9.56
N PHE A 226 -11.52 -4.67 -9.16
CA PHE A 226 -12.32 -3.48 -9.45
C PHE A 226 -11.76 -2.58 -10.53
N LEU A 227 -10.44 -2.51 -10.67
CA LEU A 227 -9.79 -1.63 -11.65
C LEU A 227 -9.41 -2.37 -12.95
N SER A 228 -9.71 -3.68 -13.01
CA SER A 228 -9.38 -4.54 -14.16
C SER A 228 -7.89 -4.55 -14.49
N CYS A 229 -7.05 -4.57 -13.45
CA CYS A 229 -5.60 -4.75 -13.53
C CYS A 229 -5.24 -6.24 -13.48
#